data_AF-A0A0U5E5X2-F1
#
_entry.id   AF-A0A0U5E5X2-F1
#
_cell.length_a   1.000
_cell.length_b   1.000
_cell.length_c   1.000
_cell.angle_alpha   90.00
_cell.angle_beta   90.00
_cell.angle_gamma   90.00
#
_symmetry.space_group_name_H-M   'P 1'
#
loop_
_entity.id
_entity.type
_entity.pdbx_description
1 polymer ?
#
loop_
_entity_poly.entity_id
_entity_poly.type
_entity_poly.pdbx_seq_one_letter_code
_entity_poly.pdbx_strand_id
1 'polypeptide(L)'
;MTLRRIAVGLPMSIGLALIALGFLLPGGERLIRENLPLETHVTVLAPGDDGTILAATQAGELWRFDGAGWEQADAGLEGLLVLALRGEPGGHAIGTATGLVSASGLAPPPGNPRISDVMETEVGLLAATPDGLWVLADGTWHRPLADKPLYRLVEQWRDGRIHLHAATIGEGVYSASIEALVSPWAANSRGLPDGVKALCFAVTEGGLLLVGTDQGLYWQAAPGETWNALAEIPRDRRILALHRAPPDARGLQRLWIGTDVGLSALDLAETRDGLSAVGPLRSFDALWEPPESGVSWILPVAGEGLMVSAGAVYRLRAVRYPGWYRFVLAGILLLLVGGWLWLGSDPEPAHEDD
;
A
#
# COMPACT_ATOMS: atom_id res chain seq x y z
N MET A 1 -16.72 -25.29 52.83
CA MET A 1 -17.18 -24.90 51.48
C MET A 1 -17.65 -26.17 50.79
N THR A 2 -18.94 -26.32 50.49
CA THR A 2 -19.49 -27.59 50.00
C THR A 2 -19.04 -27.84 48.56
N LEU A 3 -18.78 -29.10 48.19
CA LEU A 3 -18.43 -29.54 46.82
C LEU A 3 -19.35 -28.91 45.75
N ARG A 4 -20.62 -28.69 46.14
CA ARG A 4 -21.67 -28.01 45.35
C ARG A 4 -21.34 -26.57 44.97
N ARG A 5 -20.79 -25.76 45.89
CA ARG A 5 -20.39 -24.37 45.57
C ARG A 5 -19.22 -24.33 44.59
N ILE A 6 -18.35 -25.34 44.65
CA ILE A 6 -17.24 -25.50 43.70
C ILE A 6 -17.80 -25.91 42.33
N ALA A 7 -18.75 -26.85 42.28
CA ALA A 7 -19.37 -27.32 41.05
C ALA A 7 -20.13 -26.22 40.28
N VAL A 8 -20.69 -25.22 40.97
CA VAL A 8 -21.34 -24.05 40.34
C VAL A 8 -20.32 -22.94 40.04
N GLY A 9 -19.47 -22.60 41.00
CA GLY A 9 -18.55 -21.46 40.88
C GLY A 9 -17.46 -21.68 39.83
N LEU A 10 -16.97 -22.91 39.67
CA LEU A 10 -15.91 -23.23 38.73
C LEU A 10 -16.32 -23.02 37.25
N PRO A 11 -17.40 -23.63 36.73
CA PRO A 11 -17.80 -23.40 35.34
C PRO A 11 -18.14 -21.93 35.08
N MET A 12 -18.76 -21.23 36.03
CA MET A 12 -19.04 -19.79 35.86
C MET A 12 -17.75 -18.97 35.75
N SER A 13 -16.76 -19.25 36.60
CA SER A 13 -15.47 -18.56 36.59
C SER A 13 -14.68 -18.84 35.30
N ILE A 14 -14.64 -20.10 34.86
CA ILE A 14 -14.02 -20.48 33.58
C ILE A 14 -14.78 -19.83 32.43
N GLY A 15 -16.10 -19.79 32.48
CA GLY A 15 -16.94 -19.16 31.46
C GLY A 15 -16.61 -17.68 31.28
N LEU A 16 -16.55 -16.93 32.39
CA LEU A 16 -16.13 -15.53 32.39
C LEU A 16 -14.68 -15.37 31.88
N ALA A 17 -13.77 -16.23 32.33
CA ALA A 17 -12.37 -16.19 31.90
C ALA A 17 -12.22 -16.44 30.38
N LEU A 18 -12.98 -17.37 29.80
CA LEU A 18 -12.98 -17.63 28.36
C LEU A 18 -13.56 -16.47 27.56
N ILE A 19 -14.63 -15.83 28.04
CA ILE A 19 -15.17 -14.62 27.42
C ILE A 19 -14.12 -13.51 27.44
N ALA A 20 -13.53 -13.22 28.60
CA ALA A 20 -12.47 -12.22 28.74
C ALA A 20 -11.27 -12.53 27.84
N LEU A 21 -10.80 -13.78 27.82
CA LEU A 21 -9.70 -14.23 26.96
C LEU A 21 -10.06 -14.05 25.48
N GLY A 22 -11.29 -14.36 25.07
CA GLY A 22 -11.76 -14.13 23.71
C GLY A 22 -11.64 -12.67 23.26
N PHE A 23 -11.89 -11.71 24.16
CA PHE A 23 -11.72 -10.29 23.87
C PHE A 23 -10.26 -9.80 23.98
N LEU A 24 -9.42 -10.47 24.77
CA LEU A 24 -8.02 -10.11 25.01
C LEU A 24 -7.03 -10.78 24.06
N LEU A 25 -7.44 -11.83 23.34
CA LEU A 25 -6.57 -12.49 22.37
C LEU A 25 -6.16 -11.48 21.29
N PRO A 26 -4.84 -11.26 21.10
CA PRO A 26 -4.38 -10.27 20.15
C PRO A 26 -4.88 -10.63 18.76
N GLY A 27 -5.50 -9.63 18.14
CA GLY A 27 -5.83 -9.67 16.74
C GLY A 27 -4.59 -9.74 15.86
N GLY A 28 -4.81 -9.96 14.57
CA GLY A 28 -3.80 -9.75 13.53
C GLY A 28 -4.21 -8.59 12.66
N GLU A 29 -3.25 -7.97 11.98
CA GLU A 29 -3.59 -7.10 10.85
C GLU A 29 -3.97 -7.99 9.65
N ARG A 30 -5.09 -7.64 9.01
CA ARG A 30 -5.60 -8.32 7.82
C ARG A 30 -6.08 -7.29 6.81
N LEU A 31 -5.99 -7.65 5.54
CA LEU A 31 -6.63 -6.91 4.47
C LEU A 31 -8.13 -7.22 4.48
N ILE A 32 -8.94 -6.17 4.59
CA ILE A 32 -10.40 -6.24 4.49
C ILE A 32 -10.77 -5.55 3.19
N ARG A 33 -11.54 -6.24 2.34
CA ARG A 33 -12.02 -5.71 1.07
C ARG A 33 -12.93 -4.49 1.35
N GLU A 34 -12.59 -3.35 0.77
CA GLU A 34 -13.29 -2.07 0.88
C GLU A 34 -13.82 -1.69 -0.51
N ASN A 35 -14.75 -2.51 -1.01
CA ASN A 35 -15.17 -2.44 -2.41
C ASN A 35 -15.77 -1.10 -2.80
N LEU A 36 -15.49 -0.72 -4.04
CA LEU A 36 -16.30 0.24 -4.77
C LEU A 36 -17.72 -0.34 -4.94
N PRO A 37 -18.76 0.50 -5.10
CA PRO A 37 -20.13 0.04 -5.37
C PRO A 37 -20.26 -0.83 -6.63
N LEU A 38 -19.30 -0.75 -7.56
CA LEU A 38 -19.22 -1.58 -8.76
C LEU A 38 -17.99 -2.50 -8.70
N GLU A 39 -18.14 -3.73 -9.17
CA GLU A 39 -17.03 -4.68 -9.32
C GLU A 39 -16.16 -4.32 -10.54
N THR A 40 -15.38 -3.24 -10.42
CA THR A 40 -14.44 -2.79 -11.45
C THR A 40 -13.01 -2.88 -10.94
N HIS A 41 -12.09 -3.19 -11.86
CA HIS A 41 -10.68 -3.34 -11.50
C HIS A 41 -10.05 -1.96 -11.23
N VAL A 42 -9.57 -1.75 -10.01
CA VAL A 42 -8.91 -0.50 -9.59
C VAL A 42 -7.48 -0.47 -10.11
N THR A 43 -7.17 0.50 -10.96
CA THR A 43 -5.88 0.62 -11.63
C THR A 43 -4.93 1.55 -10.91
N VAL A 44 -5.45 2.55 -10.21
CA VAL A 44 -4.67 3.58 -9.51
C VAL A 44 -5.35 3.97 -8.20
N LEU A 45 -4.53 4.17 -7.17
CA LEU A 45 -4.93 4.93 -5.99
C LEU A 45 -4.08 6.20 -5.90
N ALA A 46 -4.71 7.33 -5.55
CA ALA A 46 -4.01 8.59 -5.27
C ALA A 46 -4.58 9.27 -4.01
N PRO A 47 -3.82 10.12 -3.32
CA PRO A 47 -4.39 11.02 -2.31
C PRO A 47 -5.29 12.07 -2.98
N GLY A 48 -6.34 12.52 -2.30
CA GLY A 48 -7.10 13.73 -2.66
C GLY A 48 -6.73 14.92 -1.77
N ASP A 49 -7.20 16.12 -2.12
CA ASP A 49 -6.76 17.40 -1.52
C ASP A 49 -7.20 17.56 -0.06
N ASP A 50 -8.27 16.89 0.36
CA ASP A 50 -8.87 16.98 1.70
C ASP A 50 -8.57 15.74 2.57
N GLY A 51 -7.48 15.02 2.27
CA GLY A 51 -7.16 13.76 2.95
C GLY A 51 -8.06 12.59 2.54
N THR A 52 -8.88 12.78 1.51
CA THR A 52 -9.65 11.74 0.84
C THR A 52 -8.71 10.82 0.04
N ILE A 53 -9.25 9.70 -0.44
CA ILE A 53 -8.53 8.78 -1.31
C ILE A 53 -9.27 8.68 -2.62
N LEU A 54 -8.53 8.76 -3.73
CA LEU A 54 -9.04 8.59 -5.07
C LEU A 54 -8.72 7.20 -5.57
N ALA A 55 -9.68 6.56 -6.22
CA ALA A 55 -9.52 5.28 -6.89
C ALA A 55 -10.00 5.40 -8.34
N ALA A 56 -9.10 5.16 -9.29
CA ALA A 56 -9.44 5.11 -10.70
C ALA A 56 -9.58 3.66 -11.17
N THR A 57 -10.52 3.41 -12.08
CA THR A 57 -10.89 2.05 -12.51
C THR A 57 -10.52 1.80 -13.97
N GLN A 58 -10.52 0.53 -14.38
CA GLN A 58 -10.30 0.16 -15.78
C GLN A 58 -11.37 0.69 -16.73
N ALA A 59 -12.56 0.99 -16.22
CA ALA A 59 -13.67 1.56 -16.97
C ALA A 59 -13.54 3.10 -17.14
N GLY A 60 -12.46 3.71 -16.62
CA GLY A 60 -12.26 5.15 -16.66
C GLY A 60 -13.16 5.92 -15.69
N GLU A 61 -13.62 5.26 -14.64
CA GLU A 61 -14.35 5.89 -13.54
C GLU A 61 -13.36 6.38 -12.48
N LEU A 62 -13.73 7.46 -11.79
CA LEU A 62 -13.05 7.92 -10.62
C LEU A 62 -13.99 7.86 -9.41
N TRP A 63 -13.47 7.34 -8.31
CA TRP A 63 -14.18 7.22 -7.05
C TRP A 63 -13.38 7.91 -5.95
N ARG A 64 -14.07 8.54 -5.01
CA ARG A 64 -13.50 9.23 -3.85
C ARG A 64 -13.98 8.56 -2.57
N PHE A 65 -13.05 8.29 -1.67
CA PHE A 65 -13.31 7.79 -0.32
C PHE A 65 -13.08 8.90 0.70
N ASP A 66 -14.11 9.21 1.47
CA ASP A 66 -14.13 10.29 2.47
C ASP A 66 -13.95 9.79 3.92
N GLY A 67 -13.72 8.49 4.11
CA GLY A 67 -13.69 7.84 5.42
C GLY A 67 -14.95 7.05 5.75
N ALA A 68 -16.11 7.45 5.20
CA ALA A 68 -17.40 6.82 5.43
C ALA A 68 -17.81 5.90 4.28
N GLY A 69 -17.47 6.25 3.04
CA GLY A 69 -17.81 5.46 1.87
C GLY A 69 -17.18 5.96 0.58
N TRP A 70 -17.50 5.27 -0.52
CA TRP A 70 -17.06 5.63 -1.86
C TRP A 70 -18.16 6.38 -2.60
N GLU A 71 -17.81 7.52 -3.17
CA GLU A 71 -18.67 8.30 -4.06
C GLU A 71 -18.02 8.47 -5.42
N GLN A 72 -18.80 8.35 -6.50
CA GLN A 72 -18.27 8.56 -7.85
C GLN A 72 -18.00 10.06 -8.07
N ALA A 73 -16.80 10.38 -8.53
CA ALA A 73 -16.39 11.73 -8.86
C ALA A 73 -16.40 11.93 -10.39
N ASP A 74 -16.98 13.05 -10.85
CA ASP A 74 -16.84 13.46 -12.25
C ASP A 74 -15.48 14.13 -12.44
N ALA A 75 -14.65 13.50 -13.25
CA ALA A 75 -13.30 13.96 -13.58
C ALA A 75 -13.13 14.27 -15.08
N GLY A 76 -14.23 14.26 -15.85
CA GLY A 76 -14.17 14.46 -17.31
C GLY A 76 -13.32 13.40 -18.02
N LEU A 77 -13.25 12.19 -17.47
CA LEU A 77 -12.43 11.10 -18.03
C LEU A 77 -13.08 10.41 -19.22
N GLU A 78 -14.39 10.58 -19.45
CA GLU A 78 -15.12 10.01 -20.59
C GLU A 78 -14.89 8.49 -20.82
N GLY A 79 -14.66 7.73 -19.75
CA GLY A 79 -14.38 6.28 -19.82
C GLY A 79 -12.94 5.92 -20.22
N LEU A 80 -12.02 6.89 -20.22
CA LEU A 80 -10.61 6.66 -20.48
C LEU A 80 -9.93 5.90 -19.33
N LEU A 81 -9.33 4.76 -19.64
CA LEU A 81 -8.53 3.96 -18.69
C LEU A 81 -7.40 4.81 -18.09
N VAL A 82 -7.49 5.08 -16.79
CA VAL A 82 -6.47 5.81 -16.02
C VAL A 82 -5.33 4.88 -15.62
N LEU A 83 -4.11 5.31 -15.90
CA LEU A 83 -2.87 4.58 -15.59
C LEU A 83 -2.00 5.32 -14.58
N ALA A 84 -2.15 6.63 -14.48
CA ALA A 84 -1.41 7.48 -13.56
C ALA A 84 -2.28 8.62 -13.03
N LEU A 85 -2.33 8.74 -11.71
CA LEU A 85 -3.04 9.78 -10.96
C LEU A 85 -2.18 10.12 -9.75
N ARG A 86 -1.92 11.41 -9.51
CA ARG A 86 -1.07 11.88 -8.41
C ARG A 86 -1.82 12.72 -7.36
N GLY A 87 -3.00 13.22 -7.70
CA GLY A 87 -3.84 14.04 -6.84
C GLY A 87 -5.22 14.25 -7.46
N GLU A 88 -5.94 15.29 -7.01
CA GLU A 88 -7.27 15.63 -7.51
C GLU A 88 -7.29 15.98 -9.01
N PRO A 89 -8.26 15.44 -9.79
CA PRO A 89 -8.56 15.95 -11.12
C PRO A 89 -8.95 17.43 -11.01
N GLY A 90 -8.39 18.27 -11.89
CA GLY A 90 -8.53 19.72 -11.78
C GLY A 90 -7.23 20.40 -11.40
N GLY A 91 -6.52 19.83 -10.42
CA GLY A 91 -5.21 20.31 -9.97
C GLY A 91 -4.05 19.62 -10.68
N HIS A 92 -4.22 18.35 -11.05
CA HIS A 92 -3.14 17.51 -11.56
C HIS A 92 -3.44 16.93 -12.95
N ALA A 93 -2.37 16.70 -13.71
CA ALA A 93 -2.40 15.94 -14.94
C ALA A 93 -2.66 14.45 -14.66
N ILE A 94 -3.40 13.81 -15.57
CA ILE A 94 -3.79 12.41 -15.49
C ILE A 94 -3.24 11.67 -16.70
N GLY A 95 -2.49 10.59 -16.45
CA GLY A 95 -2.02 9.71 -17.50
C GLY A 95 -3.06 8.64 -17.82
N THR A 96 -3.43 8.52 -19.09
CA THR A 96 -4.42 7.54 -19.56
C THR A 96 -3.82 6.59 -20.61
N ALA A 97 -4.57 5.55 -20.95
CA ALA A 97 -4.20 4.61 -22.00
C ALA A 97 -4.11 5.24 -23.41
N THR A 98 -4.73 6.40 -23.60
CA THR A 98 -4.84 7.08 -24.90
C THR A 98 -4.33 8.51 -24.87
N GLY A 99 -3.59 8.91 -23.83
CA GLY A 99 -3.04 10.26 -23.77
C GLY A 99 -2.89 10.84 -22.36
N LEU A 100 -2.80 12.17 -22.34
CA LEU A 100 -2.75 12.99 -21.15
C LEU A 100 -4.05 13.77 -21.04
N VAL A 101 -4.70 13.74 -19.87
CA VAL A 101 -5.85 14.60 -19.55
C VAL A 101 -5.38 15.63 -18.53
N SER A 102 -5.67 16.91 -18.77
CA SER A 102 -5.32 18.00 -17.85
C SER A 102 -6.41 19.07 -17.85
N ALA A 103 -6.82 19.49 -16.66
CA ALA A 103 -7.80 20.57 -16.50
C ALA A 103 -7.25 21.95 -16.92
N SER A 104 -5.92 22.12 -16.95
CA SER A 104 -5.29 23.34 -17.46
C SER A 104 -5.34 23.45 -19.00
N GLY A 105 -5.98 22.49 -19.69
CA GLY A 105 -6.04 22.45 -21.14
C GLY A 105 -4.68 22.15 -21.78
N LEU A 106 -3.77 21.55 -21.02
CA LEU A 106 -2.43 21.22 -21.49
C LEU A 106 -2.51 20.24 -22.66
N ALA A 107 -1.87 20.61 -23.78
CA ALA A 107 -1.79 19.72 -24.93
C ALA A 107 -0.95 18.47 -24.59
N PRO A 108 -1.38 17.26 -25.02
CA PRO A 108 -0.62 16.05 -24.77
C PRO A 108 0.73 16.05 -25.51
N PRO A 109 1.67 15.18 -25.11
CA PRO A 109 2.91 15.00 -25.87
C PRO A 109 2.63 14.68 -27.36
N PRO A 110 3.52 15.07 -28.29
CA PRO A 110 3.37 14.77 -29.71
C PRO A 110 3.04 13.30 -29.99
N GLY A 111 2.00 13.07 -30.80
CA GLY A 111 1.50 11.71 -31.11
C GLY A 111 0.49 11.16 -30.10
N ASN A 112 0.21 11.89 -29.01
CA ASN A 112 -0.73 11.52 -27.96
C ASN A 112 -0.52 10.08 -27.43
N PRO A 113 0.70 9.76 -26.95
CA PRO A 113 1.05 8.40 -26.55
C PRO A 113 0.30 7.98 -25.28
N ARG A 114 0.22 6.66 -25.05
CA ARG A 114 -0.13 6.10 -23.74
C ARG A 114 0.81 6.65 -22.66
N ILE A 115 0.25 7.07 -21.54
CA ILE A 115 1.00 7.63 -20.42
C ILE A 115 1.00 6.62 -19.25
N SER A 116 2.15 6.01 -18.98
CA SER A 116 2.35 5.02 -17.91
C SER A 116 2.44 5.66 -16.52
N ASP A 117 3.04 6.85 -16.44
CA ASP A 117 3.18 7.63 -15.21
C ASP A 117 3.31 9.12 -15.53
N VAL A 118 2.94 9.95 -14.57
CA VAL A 118 3.06 11.41 -14.64
C VAL A 118 3.69 11.93 -13.34
N MET A 119 4.49 12.99 -13.45
CA MET A 119 5.07 13.66 -12.31
C MET A 119 5.19 15.15 -12.59
N GLU A 120 4.52 15.95 -11.77
CA GLU A 120 4.64 17.40 -11.78
C GLU A 120 5.81 17.81 -10.89
N THR A 121 6.55 18.82 -11.35
CA THR A 121 7.68 19.42 -10.63
C THR A 121 7.54 20.93 -10.71
N GLU A 122 8.33 21.66 -9.92
CA GLU A 122 8.32 23.13 -9.94
C GLU A 122 8.69 23.72 -11.31
N VAL A 123 9.40 22.96 -12.15
CA VAL A 123 9.94 23.42 -13.44
C VAL A 123 9.22 22.83 -14.66
N GLY A 124 8.28 21.91 -14.47
CA GLY A 124 7.59 21.27 -15.59
C GLY A 124 6.85 19.97 -15.25
N LEU A 125 6.29 19.36 -16.29
CA LEU A 125 5.56 18.09 -16.22
C LEU A 125 6.34 16.99 -16.94
N LEU A 126 6.55 15.86 -16.27
CA LEU A 126 7.12 14.66 -16.85
C LEU A 126 6.01 13.66 -17.16
N ALA A 127 6.09 13.03 -18.33
CA ALA A 127 5.16 12.00 -18.78
C ALA A 127 5.95 10.77 -19.27
N ALA A 128 5.87 9.68 -18.52
CA ALA A 128 6.53 8.41 -18.84
C ALA A 128 5.66 7.62 -19.81
N THR A 129 6.23 7.10 -20.89
CA THR A 129 5.49 6.35 -21.93
C THR A 129 6.21 5.05 -22.29
N PRO A 130 5.55 4.13 -23.01
CA PRO A 130 6.21 2.94 -23.56
C PRO A 130 7.36 3.23 -24.53
N ASP A 131 7.43 4.45 -25.08
CA ASP A 131 8.44 4.84 -26.05
C ASP A 131 9.50 5.80 -25.45
N GLY A 132 9.37 6.25 -24.20
CA GLY A 132 10.36 7.13 -23.58
C GLY A 132 9.80 8.11 -22.54
N LEU A 133 10.61 9.12 -22.23
CA LEU A 133 10.24 10.23 -21.36
C LEU A 133 9.90 11.45 -22.20
N TRP A 134 8.73 12.02 -21.98
CA TRP A 134 8.40 13.37 -22.42
C TRP A 134 8.47 14.34 -21.25
N VAL A 135 9.00 15.52 -21.49
CA VAL A 135 9.09 16.61 -20.52
C VAL A 135 8.50 17.87 -21.13
N LEU A 136 7.48 18.42 -20.49
CA LEU A 136 7.01 19.77 -20.80
C LEU A 136 7.80 20.77 -19.96
N ALA A 137 8.64 21.57 -20.61
CA ALA A 137 9.39 22.66 -20.01
C ALA A 137 9.33 23.87 -20.94
N ASP A 138 9.20 25.07 -20.37
CA ASP A 138 9.07 26.33 -21.11
C ASP A 138 7.96 26.30 -22.18
N GLY A 139 6.84 25.64 -21.85
CA GLY A 139 5.69 25.48 -22.75
C GLY A 139 5.92 24.56 -23.96
N THR A 140 7.05 23.85 -24.03
CA THR A 140 7.39 22.96 -25.14
C THR A 140 7.68 21.54 -24.65
N TRP A 141 7.26 20.54 -25.42
CA TRP A 141 7.57 19.13 -25.16
C TRP A 141 8.97 18.76 -25.68
N HIS A 142 9.80 18.24 -24.78
CA HIS A 142 11.13 17.69 -25.04
C HIS A 142 11.10 16.17 -24.82
N ARG A 143 12.01 15.44 -25.47
CA ARG A 143 12.13 13.98 -25.32
C ARG A 143 13.55 13.59 -24.92
N PRO A 144 13.97 13.83 -23.67
CA PRO A 144 15.35 13.59 -23.21
C PRO A 144 15.71 12.11 -23.14
N LEU A 145 14.72 11.21 -23.16
CA LEU A 145 14.93 9.77 -23.17
C LEU A 145 13.99 9.14 -24.21
N ALA A 146 14.54 8.60 -25.29
CA ALA A 146 13.80 7.96 -26.38
C ALA A 146 14.09 6.46 -26.43
N ASP A 147 13.10 5.71 -26.92
CA ASP A 147 13.16 4.27 -27.15
C ASP A 147 13.45 3.46 -25.88
N LYS A 148 12.92 3.95 -24.75
CA LYS A 148 12.99 3.29 -23.43
C LYS A 148 11.58 3.12 -22.87
N PRO A 149 11.12 1.88 -22.62
CA PRO A 149 9.78 1.66 -22.07
C PRO A 149 9.76 2.04 -20.59
N LEU A 150 9.21 3.22 -20.30
CA LEU A 150 9.14 3.77 -18.95
C LEU A 150 7.85 3.36 -18.24
N TYR A 151 7.99 3.10 -16.94
CA TYR A 151 6.90 2.59 -16.11
C TYR A 151 6.58 3.47 -14.90
N ARG A 152 7.60 3.95 -14.17
CA ARG A 152 7.40 4.82 -12.99
C ARG A 152 8.39 5.97 -12.94
N LEU A 153 7.94 7.07 -12.35
CA LEU A 153 8.72 8.26 -12.04
C LEU A 153 8.75 8.49 -10.53
N VAL A 154 9.87 9.00 -10.03
CA VAL A 154 10.01 9.46 -8.64
C VAL A 154 10.99 10.62 -8.54
N GLU A 155 10.72 11.50 -7.58
CA GLU A 155 11.62 12.56 -7.15
C GLU A 155 12.41 12.12 -5.91
N GLN A 156 13.71 12.39 -5.89
CA GLN A 156 14.61 12.17 -4.76
C GLN A 156 15.23 13.51 -4.35
N TRP A 157 14.97 13.95 -3.11
CA TRP A 157 15.70 15.07 -2.51
C TRP A 157 16.95 14.54 -1.78
N ARG A 158 18.12 15.06 -2.15
CA ARG A 158 19.39 14.69 -1.50
C ARG A 158 20.40 15.82 -1.55
N ASP A 159 21.04 16.10 -0.43
CA ASP A 159 22.09 17.14 -0.31
C ASP A 159 21.68 18.52 -0.86
N GLY A 160 20.40 18.88 -0.67
CA GLY A 160 19.85 20.14 -1.16
C GLY A 160 19.59 20.20 -2.66
N ARG A 161 19.60 19.05 -3.34
CA ARG A 161 19.34 18.92 -4.78
C ARG A 161 18.19 17.97 -5.04
N ILE A 162 17.47 18.24 -6.11
CA ILE A 162 16.42 17.36 -6.62
C ILE A 162 16.98 16.51 -7.75
N HIS A 163 16.81 15.21 -7.63
CA HIS A 163 17.05 14.24 -8.69
C HIS A 163 15.74 13.57 -9.08
N LEU A 164 15.59 13.32 -10.38
CA LEU A 164 14.44 12.63 -10.94
C LEU A 164 14.88 11.29 -11.49
N HIS A 165 14.06 10.27 -11.27
CA HIS A 165 14.36 8.90 -11.66
C HIS A 165 13.24 8.31 -12.49
N ALA A 166 13.61 7.54 -13.50
CA ALA A 166 12.69 6.84 -14.38
C ALA A 166 12.99 5.34 -14.35
N ALA A 167 12.02 4.56 -13.91
CA ALA A 167 12.05 3.11 -13.97
C ALA A 167 11.70 2.63 -15.38
N THR A 168 12.46 1.64 -15.86
CA THR A 168 12.27 1.03 -17.18
C THR A 168 11.90 -0.44 -17.08
N ILE A 169 11.32 -0.95 -18.17
CA ILE A 169 11.13 -2.39 -18.38
C ILE A 169 12.34 -2.93 -19.15
N GLY A 170 13.34 -3.47 -18.45
CA GLY A 170 14.46 -4.21 -19.03
C GLY A 170 15.83 -3.52 -18.99
N GLU A 171 15.89 -2.23 -18.64
CA GLU A 171 17.16 -1.47 -18.61
C GLU A 171 17.49 -0.87 -17.22
N GLY A 172 16.70 -1.21 -16.20
CA GLY A 172 16.84 -0.66 -14.84
C GLY A 172 16.31 0.76 -14.71
N VAL A 173 17.15 1.69 -14.26
CA VAL A 173 16.76 3.06 -13.86
C VAL A 173 17.59 4.09 -14.63
N TYR A 174 16.94 5.18 -15.06
CA TYR A 174 17.61 6.38 -15.59
C TYR A 174 17.45 7.53 -14.60
N SER A 175 18.37 8.49 -14.61
CA SER A 175 18.34 9.62 -13.68
C SER A 175 18.87 10.90 -14.30
N ALA A 176 18.31 12.03 -13.86
CA ALA A 176 18.79 13.37 -14.15
C ALA A 176 18.64 14.26 -12.90
N SER A 177 19.41 15.35 -12.83
CA SER A 177 19.10 16.42 -11.88
C SER A 177 17.98 17.30 -12.44
N ILE A 178 17.25 17.98 -11.58
CA ILE A 178 16.16 18.86 -12.02
C ILE A 178 16.68 20.01 -12.91
N GLU A 179 17.91 20.46 -12.71
CA GLU A 179 18.55 21.51 -13.52
C GLU A 179 18.91 21.02 -14.94
N ALA A 180 19.00 19.70 -15.14
CA ALA A 180 19.31 19.06 -16.41
C ALA A 180 18.09 18.34 -17.01
N LEU A 181 16.87 18.74 -16.63
CA LEU A 181 15.62 18.03 -16.93
C LEU A 181 15.43 17.68 -18.42
N VAL A 182 15.74 18.61 -19.32
CA VAL A 182 15.61 18.45 -20.78
C VAL A 182 16.86 17.90 -21.46
N SER A 183 17.96 17.72 -20.73
CA SER A 183 19.17 17.10 -21.25
C SER A 183 19.00 15.57 -21.30
N PRO A 184 19.79 14.84 -22.11
CA PRO A 184 19.75 13.37 -22.09
C PRO A 184 19.97 12.80 -20.69
N TRP A 185 19.08 11.91 -20.26
CA TRP A 185 19.16 11.28 -18.94
C TRP A 185 20.24 10.19 -18.94
N ALA A 186 20.96 10.07 -17.82
CA ALA A 186 22.02 9.08 -17.68
C ALA A 186 21.48 7.75 -17.16
N ALA A 187 22.05 6.64 -17.64
CA ALA A 187 21.77 5.33 -17.08
C ALA A 187 22.26 5.26 -15.63
N ASN A 188 21.41 4.74 -14.76
CA ASN A 188 21.64 4.62 -13.33
C ASN A 188 21.23 3.21 -12.85
N SER A 189 21.83 2.18 -13.46
CA SER A 189 21.48 0.77 -13.23
C SER A 189 22.65 -0.06 -12.71
N ARG A 190 23.77 0.57 -12.33
CA ARG A 190 24.96 -0.17 -11.89
C ARG A 190 24.66 -0.95 -10.61
N GLY A 191 24.86 -2.26 -10.61
CA GLY A 191 24.55 -3.14 -9.48
C GLY A 191 23.15 -3.74 -9.50
N LEU A 192 22.28 -3.32 -10.42
CA LEU A 192 21.04 -4.03 -10.72
C LEU A 192 21.32 -5.21 -11.67
N PRO A 193 20.50 -6.28 -11.64
CA PRO A 193 20.60 -7.37 -12.61
C PRO A 193 20.32 -6.93 -14.05
N ASP A 194 20.95 -7.60 -15.02
CA ASP A 194 20.66 -7.38 -16.44
C ASP A 194 19.20 -7.75 -16.76
N GLY A 195 18.56 -6.95 -17.62
CA GLY A 195 17.16 -7.20 -18.03
C GLY A 195 16.12 -6.96 -16.93
N VAL A 196 16.51 -6.38 -15.79
CA VAL A 196 15.59 -6.12 -14.67
C VAL A 196 14.47 -5.16 -15.05
N LYS A 197 13.27 -5.42 -14.53
CA LYS A 197 12.14 -4.49 -14.61
C LYS A 197 12.08 -3.71 -13.32
N ALA A 198 12.41 -2.42 -13.38
CA ALA A 198 12.13 -1.52 -12.27
C ALA A 198 10.63 -1.17 -12.29
N LEU A 199 9.93 -1.42 -11.20
CA LEU A 199 8.46 -1.40 -11.17
C LEU A 199 7.89 -0.36 -10.21
N CYS A 200 8.63 0.00 -9.17
CA CYS A 200 8.22 1.01 -8.20
C CYS A 200 9.42 1.59 -7.45
N PHE A 201 9.21 2.73 -6.80
CA PHE A 201 10.22 3.41 -5.99
C PHE A 201 9.68 3.77 -4.62
N ALA A 202 10.61 4.00 -3.69
CA ALA A 202 10.37 4.76 -2.47
C ALA A 202 11.63 5.54 -2.10
N VAL A 203 11.49 6.64 -1.37
CA VAL A 203 12.63 7.42 -0.86
C VAL A 203 12.59 7.40 0.67
N THR A 204 13.72 7.08 1.30
CA THR A 204 13.86 7.10 2.77
C THR A 204 13.85 8.53 3.30
N GLU A 205 13.73 8.69 4.62
CA GLU A 205 13.83 10.03 5.23
C GLU A 205 15.22 10.65 5.06
N GLY A 206 16.28 9.84 5.10
CA GLY A 206 17.65 10.30 4.79
C GLY A 206 17.92 10.50 3.30
N GLY A 207 16.92 10.34 2.43
CA GLY A 207 17.05 10.56 1.00
C GLY A 207 17.79 9.44 0.26
N LEU A 208 17.78 8.21 0.76
CA LEU A 208 18.18 7.01 0.00
C LEU A 208 17.04 6.59 -0.94
N LEU A 209 17.37 6.13 -2.13
CA LEU A 209 16.37 5.68 -3.10
C LEU A 209 16.25 4.16 -3.04
N LEU A 210 15.04 3.64 -2.89
CA LEU A 210 14.72 2.21 -3.06
C LEU A 210 14.06 1.98 -4.41
N VAL A 211 14.37 0.85 -5.05
CA VAL A 211 13.67 0.36 -6.23
C VAL A 211 13.17 -1.06 -6.00
N GLY A 212 11.87 -1.25 -6.21
CA GLY A 212 11.25 -2.56 -6.26
C GLY A 212 11.29 -3.08 -7.70
N THR A 213 11.75 -4.31 -7.87
CA THR A 213 11.92 -4.93 -9.19
C THR A 213 11.21 -6.27 -9.32
N ASP A 214 11.29 -6.91 -10.49
CA ASP A 214 10.94 -8.32 -10.67
C ASP A 214 12.01 -9.31 -10.18
N GLN A 215 13.13 -8.81 -9.64
CA GLN A 215 14.25 -9.61 -9.15
C GLN A 215 14.72 -9.22 -7.74
N GLY A 216 13.89 -8.50 -6.97
CA GLY A 216 14.18 -8.13 -5.58
C GLY A 216 14.08 -6.63 -5.28
N LEU A 217 14.46 -6.28 -4.06
CA LEU A 217 14.47 -4.91 -3.54
C LEU A 217 15.90 -4.41 -3.44
N TYR A 218 16.19 -3.28 -4.07
CA TYR A 218 17.52 -2.68 -4.13
C TYR A 218 17.50 -1.26 -3.60
N TRP A 219 18.64 -0.78 -3.11
CA TRP A 219 18.79 0.58 -2.64
C TRP A 219 20.07 1.27 -3.14
N GLN A 220 19.84 2.55 -3.36
CA GLN A 220 20.65 3.69 -3.67
C GLN A 220 21.17 4.59 -2.56
N ALA A 221 22.47 4.88 -2.44
CA ALA A 221 22.86 6.09 -1.72
C ALA A 221 22.61 7.32 -2.61
N ALA A 222 23.54 7.66 -3.49
CA ALA A 222 23.36 8.78 -4.42
C ALA A 222 23.03 8.32 -5.86
N PRO A 223 22.44 9.18 -6.70
CA PRO A 223 22.27 8.91 -8.13
C PRO A 223 23.61 8.56 -8.81
N GLY A 224 23.63 7.47 -9.57
CA GLY A 224 24.81 7.00 -10.31
C GLY A 224 25.76 6.10 -9.51
N GLU A 225 25.51 5.93 -8.21
CA GLU A 225 26.23 4.96 -7.37
C GLU A 225 25.74 3.53 -7.63
N THR A 226 26.44 2.55 -7.04
CA THR A 226 26.07 1.14 -7.18
C THR A 226 24.84 0.84 -6.32
N TRP A 227 23.82 0.25 -6.92
CA TRP A 227 22.67 -0.33 -6.24
C TRP A 227 23.09 -1.54 -5.40
N ASN A 228 22.59 -1.61 -4.17
CA ASN A 228 22.84 -2.69 -3.24
C ASN A 228 21.55 -3.48 -3.01
N ALA A 229 21.61 -4.81 -3.07
CA ALA A 229 20.46 -5.64 -2.71
C ALA A 229 20.13 -5.45 -1.22
N LEU A 230 18.88 -5.12 -0.90
CA LEU A 230 18.41 -4.95 0.48
C LEU A 230 17.85 -6.25 1.05
N ALA A 231 17.07 -6.94 0.23
CA ALA A 231 16.45 -8.20 0.55
C ALA A 231 16.26 -8.98 -0.75
N GLU A 232 16.69 -10.24 -0.73
CA GLU A 232 16.29 -11.17 -1.77
C GLU A 232 14.80 -11.50 -1.56
N ILE A 233 13.97 -10.92 -2.43
CA ILE A 233 12.59 -11.38 -2.57
C ILE A 233 12.64 -12.59 -3.50
N PRO A 234 11.87 -13.67 -3.20
CA PRO A 234 11.78 -14.82 -4.10
C PRO A 234 11.59 -14.39 -5.55
N ARG A 235 12.37 -14.96 -6.48
CA ARG A 235 12.44 -14.55 -7.89
C ARG A 235 11.12 -14.73 -8.65
N ASP A 236 10.19 -15.50 -8.08
CA ASP A 236 8.84 -15.68 -8.58
C ASP A 236 7.89 -14.56 -8.15
N ARG A 237 8.37 -13.54 -7.43
CA ARG A 237 7.57 -12.41 -6.94
C ARG A 237 8.07 -11.08 -7.47
N ARG A 238 7.16 -10.32 -8.06
CA ARG A 238 7.40 -8.94 -8.50
C ARG A 238 7.04 -7.95 -7.40
N ILE A 239 7.88 -6.93 -7.18
CA ILE A 239 7.55 -5.81 -6.29
C ILE A 239 6.85 -4.74 -7.11
N LEU A 240 5.56 -4.57 -6.89
CA LEU A 240 4.69 -3.71 -7.69
C LEU A 240 4.45 -2.35 -7.03
N ALA A 241 4.54 -2.29 -5.70
CA ALA A 241 4.38 -1.06 -4.94
C ALA A 241 5.30 -1.02 -3.72
N LEU A 242 5.76 0.17 -3.38
CA LEU A 242 6.47 0.46 -2.15
C LEU A 242 5.83 1.67 -1.47
N HIS A 243 5.65 1.59 -0.16
CA HIS A 243 5.27 2.74 0.64
C HIS A 243 6.05 2.74 1.95
N ARG A 244 6.66 3.87 2.26
CA ARG A 244 7.42 4.08 3.48
C ARG A 244 6.57 4.77 4.52
N ALA A 245 6.41 4.14 5.68
CA ALA A 245 5.83 4.78 6.84
C ALA A 245 6.88 5.67 7.55
N PRO A 246 6.44 6.71 8.29
CA PRO A 246 7.32 7.48 9.17
C PRO A 246 8.09 6.57 10.15
N PRO A 247 9.29 6.98 10.61
CA PRO A 247 10.05 6.24 11.61
C PRO A 247 9.29 6.13 12.92
N ASP A 248 9.43 4.99 13.59
CA ASP A 248 8.91 4.79 14.94
C ASP A 248 9.81 5.46 16.01
N ALA A 249 9.43 5.34 17.29
CA ALA A 249 10.19 5.91 18.39
C ALA A 249 11.63 5.37 18.54
N ARG A 250 11.97 4.28 17.85
CA ARG A 250 13.31 3.68 17.81
C ARG A 250 14.11 4.14 16.58
N GLY A 251 13.51 4.97 15.72
CA GLY A 251 14.07 5.39 14.44
C GLY A 251 13.95 4.34 13.33
N LEU A 252 13.21 3.25 13.55
CA LEU A 252 13.00 2.24 12.52
C LEU A 252 11.86 2.67 11.59
N GLN A 253 12.11 2.60 10.28
CA GLN A 253 11.11 2.97 9.27
C GLN A 253 10.45 1.71 8.73
N ARG A 254 9.11 1.61 8.78
CA ARG A 254 8.43 0.48 8.14
C ARG A 254 8.31 0.69 6.64
N LEU A 255 8.78 -0.27 5.86
CA LEU A 255 8.54 -0.35 4.43
C LEU A 255 7.44 -1.37 4.14
N TRP A 256 6.35 -0.89 3.57
CA TRP A 256 5.28 -1.71 3.01
C TRP A 256 5.59 -2.06 1.57
N ILE A 257 5.39 -3.33 1.23
CA ILE A 257 5.82 -3.94 -0.02
C ILE A 257 4.62 -4.66 -0.62
N GLY A 258 4.15 -4.16 -1.76
CA GLY A 258 3.10 -4.80 -2.54
C GLY A 258 3.72 -5.72 -3.57
N THR A 259 3.30 -6.98 -3.60
CA THR A 259 3.77 -7.97 -4.58
C THR A 259 2.59 -8.61 -5.32
N ASP A 260 2.89 -9.46 -6.29
CA ASP A 260 1.92 -10.32 -6.97
C ASP A 260 1.15 -11.29 -6.07
N VAL A 261 1.64 -11.57 -4.86
CA VAL A 261 1.02 -12.50 -3.91
C VAL A 261 0.37 -11.81 -2.71
N GLY A 262 0.47 -10.48 -2.59
CA GLY A 262 -0.19 -9.72 -1.53
C GLY A 262 0.66 -8.61 -0.93
N LEU A 263 0.31 -8.21 0.30
CA LEU A 263 0.99 -7.16 1.06
C LEU A 263 1.98 -7.79 2.03
N SER A 264 3.18 -7.22 2.10
CA SER A 264 4.17 -7.54 3.12
C SER A 264 4.77 -6.27 3.72
N ALA A 265 5.49 -6.39 4.83
CA ALA A 265 6.26 -5.30 5.42
C ALA A 265 7.55 -5.79 6.04
N LEU A 266 8.56 -4.93 5.99
CA LEU A 266 9.82 -5.08 6.73
C LEU A 266 10.14 -3.75 7.42
N ASP A 267 10.83 -3.82 8.55
CA ASP A 267 11.32 -2.62 9.23
C ASP A 267 12.74 -2.33 8.74
N LEU A 268 13.07 -1.06 8.53
CA LEU A 268 14.34 -0.57 7.99
C LEU A 268 15.12 0.17 9.07
N ALA A 269 16.43 -0.08 9.12
CA ALA A 269 17.40 0.76 9.82
C ALA A 269 18.25 1.50 8.79
N GLU A 270 18.14 2.83 8.81
CA GLU A 270 18.95 3.74 8.02
C GLU A 270 20.11 4.25 8.88
N THR A 271 21.33 4.03 8.40
CA THR A 271 22.58 4.41 9.08
C THR A 271 23.45 5.23 8.13
N ARG A 272 24.56 5.78 8.64
CA ARG A 272 25.56 6.46 7.79
C ARG A 272 26.17 5.53 6.75
N ASP A 273 26.25 4.24 7.05
CA ASP A 273 26.87 3.22 6.19
C ASP A 273 25.89 2.66 5.15
N GLY A 274 24.59 3.01 5.26
CA GLY A 274 23.56 2.59 4.31
C GLY A 274 22.26 2.13 4.94
N LEU A 275 21.52 1.33 4.18
CA LEU A 275 20.20 0.82 4.54
C LEU A 275 20.25 -0.69 4.82
N SER A 276 19.58 -1.14 5.87
CA SER A 276 19.47 -2.54 6.22
C SER A 276 18.06 -2.92 6.68
N ALA A 277 17.65 -4.15 6.42
CA ALA A 277 16.39 -4.71 6.92
C ALA A 277 16.57 -5.22 8.36
N VAL A 278 15.60 -4.88 9.22
CA VAL A 278 15.54 -5.29 10.63
C VAL A 278 14.44 -6.32 10.80
N GLY A 279 14.85 -7.59 10.92
CA GLY A 279 13.94 -8.72 11.13
C GLY A 279 13.38 -9.32 9.84
N PRO A 280 12.51 -10.34 9.96
CA PRO A 280 11.97 -11.05 8.82
C PRO A 280 10.87 -10.23 8.11
N LEU A 281 10.68 -10.51 6.82
CA LEU A 281 9.53 -10.05 6.05
C LEU A 281 8.23 -10.60 6.67
N ARG A 282 7.28 -9.72 6.99
CA ARG A 282 5.95 -10.08 7.50
C ARG A 282 4.94 -9.98 6.38
N SER A 283 4.14 -11.02 6.16
CA SER A 283 3.05 -11.00 5.18
C SER A 283 1.70 -10.77 5.85
N PHE A 284 0.81 -10.10 5.13
CA PHE A 284 -0.53 -9.73 5.58
C PHE A 284 -1.57 -10.34 4.65
N ASP A 285 -2.24 -11.38 5.14
CA ASP A 285 -3.30 -12.05 4.39
C ASP A 285 -4.59 -11.23 4.39
N ALA A 286 -5.40 -11.46 3.37
CA ALA A 286 -6.79 -11.02 3.39
C ALA A 286 -7.63 -11.86 4.34
N LEU A 287 -8.65 -11.23 4.94
CA LEU A 287 -9.49 -11.90 5.93
C LEU A 287 -10.38 -13.00 5.33
N TRP A 288 -10.86 -12.81 4.10
CA TRP A 288 -11.85 -13.68 3.48
C TRP A 288 -11.41 -14.21 2.12
N GLU A 289 -11.08 -13.31 1.20
CA GLU A 289 -10.73 -13.62 -0.18
C GLU A 289 -9.33 -13.10 -0.46
N PRO A 290 -8.40 -13.94 -0.97
CA PRO A 290 -7.10 -13.45 -1.38
C PRO A 290 -7.27 -12.39 -2.48
N PRO A 291 -6.39 -11.39 -2.56
CA PRO A 291 -6.46 -10.41 -3.62
C PRO A 291 -6.44 -11.06 -5.01
N GLU A 292 -7.32 -10.62 -5.90
CA GLU A 292 -7.46 -11.14 -7.26
C GLU A 292 -6.24 -10.80 -8.15
N SER A 293 -5.45 -9.81 -7.73
CA SER A 293 -4.27 -9.32 -8.43
C SER A 293 -3.17 -8.95 -7.44
N GLY A 294 -1.98 -8.67 -7.95
CA GLY A 294 -0.90 -8.14 -7.13
C GLY A 294 -1.21 -6.76 -6.55
N VAL A 295 -0.65 -6.47 -5.38
CA VAL A 295 -0.78 -5.16 -4.71
C VAL A 295 0.04 -4.12 -5.48
N SER A 296 -0.63 -3.33 -6.33
CA SER A 296 -0.03 -2.38 -7.26
C SER A 296 0.03 -0.95 -6.75
N TRP A 297 -0.71 -0.64 -5.68
CA TRP A 297 -0.69 0.65 -5.00
C TRP A 297 -0.84 0.49 -3.50
N ILE A 298 -0.16 1.35 -2.73
CA ILE A 298 -0.26 1.42 -1.27
C ILE A 298 -0.35 2.90 -0.89
N LEU A 299 -1.40 3.27 -0.18
CA LEU A 299 -1.61 4.62 0.33
C LEU A 299 -1.87 4.61 1.84
N PRO A 300 -1.26 5.54 2.60
CA PRO A 300 -1.63 5.75 3.98
C PRO A 300 -2.99 6.42 4.09
N VAL A 301 -3.78 6.00 5.08
CA VAL A 301 -5.03 6.67 5.46
C VAL A 301 -4.79 7.36 6.80
N ALA A 302 -5.05 8.67 6.87
CA ALA A 302 -4.79 9.47 8.08
C ALA A 302 -5.48 8.85 9.31
N GLY A 303 -4.69 8.45 10.31
CA GLY A 303 -5.17 7.85 11.56
C GLY A 303 -5.79 6.45 11.43
N GLU A 304 -5.81 5.88 10.22
CA GLU A 304 -6.76 4.83 9.86
C GLU A 304 -6.12 3.59 9.19
N GLY A 305 -4.79 3.60 9.05
CA GLY A 305 -3.98 2.49 8.56
C GLY A 305 -3.52 2.69 7.12
N LEU A 306 -3.64 1.64 6.30
CA LEU A 306 -3.28 1.64 4.89
C LEU A 306 -4.47 1.21 4.04
N MET A 307 -4.58 1.80 2.85
CA MET A 307 -5.34 1.25 1.73
C MET A 307 -4.39 0.75 0.65
N VAL A 308 -4.79 -0.32 -0.02
CA VAL A 308 -4.03 -0.92 -1.11
C VAL A 308 -4.95 -1.24 -2.27
N SER A 309 -4.45 -1.13 -3.51
CA SER A 309 -5.13 -1.67 -4.69
C SER A 309 -4.50 -2.99 -5.07
N ALA A 310 -5.35 -3.98 -5.27
CA ALA A 310 -5.00 -5.32 -5.73
C ALA A 310 -6.12 -5.86 -6.63
N GLY A 311 -6.52 -5.07 -7.63
CA GLY A 311 -7.70 -5.26 -8.46
C GLY A 311 -8.99 -4.75 -7.80
N ALA A 312 -9.12 -4.88 -6.49
CA ALA A 312 -10.08 -4.14 -5.67
C ALA A 312 -9.33 -3.28 -4.65
N VAL A 313 -10.04 -2.39 -3.95
CA VAL A 313 -9.46 -1.69 -2.78
C VAL A 313 -9.56 -2.57 -1.55
N TYR A 314 -8.47 -2.67 -0.82
CA TYR A 314 -8.42 -3.32 0.48
C TYR A 314 -7.88 -2.35 1.51
N ARG A 315 -8.34 -2.51 2.73
CA ARG A 315 -7.89 -1.74 3.88
C ARG A 315 -7.23 -2.65 4.89
N LEU A 316 -6.03 -2.28 5.33
CA LEU A 316 -5.34 -2.98 6.40
C LEU A 316 -5.95 -2.56 7.74
N ARG A 317 -6.58 -3.50 8.45
CA ARG A 317 -7.15 -3.26 9.77
C ARG A 317 -6.72 -4.33 10.76
N ALA A 318 -6.63 -3.95 12.03
CA ALA A 318 -6.54 -4.91 13.11
C ALA A 318 -7.88 -5.63 13.24
N VAL A 319 -7.87 -6.95 13.00
CA VAL A 319 -9.04 -7.81 13.16
C VAL A 319 -8.82 -8.71 14.36
N ARG A 320 -9.90 -9.00 15.09
CA ARG A 320 -9.85 -9.98 16.19
C ARG A 320 -9.43 -11.34 15.64
N TYR A 321 -8.76 -12.12 16.49
CA TYR A 321 -8.38 -13.49 16.17
C TYR A 321 -9.58 -14.27 15.60
N PRO A 322 -9.51 -14.87 14.39
CA PRO A 322 -10.68 -15.48 13.74
C PRO A 322 -11.44 -16.49 14.61
N GLY A 323 -10.82 -17.10 15.63
CA GLY A 323 -11.49 -17.99 16.58
C GLY A 323 -12.01 -17.35 17.88
N TRP A 324 -11.96 -16.02 18.04
CA TRP A 324 -12.37 -15.33 19.28
C TRP A 324 -13.79 -15.69 19.71
N TYR A 325 -14.70 -15.83 18.74
CA TYR A 325 -16.09 -16.20 18.96
C TYR A 325 -16.23 -17.60 19.58
N ARG A 326 -15.28 -18.53 19.33
CA ARG A 326 -15.31 -19.87 19.93
C ARG A 326 -15.07 -19.81 21.43
N PHE A 327 -14.16 -18.94 21.87
CA PHE A 327 -13.92 -18.71 23.30
C PHE A 327 -15.13 -18.06 23.97
N VAL A 328 -15.74 -17.07 23.31
CA VAL A 328 -16.96 -16.41 23.82
C VAL A 328 -18.12 -17.40 23.89
N LEU A 329 -18.35 -18.20 22.85
CA LEU A 329 -19.43 -19.19 22.82
C LEU A 329 -19.22 -20.29 23.88
N ALA A 330 -17.99 -20.82 24.00
CA ALA A 330 -17.66 -21.80 25.04
C ALA A 330 -17.86 -21.20 26.44
N GLY A 331 -17.51 -19.92 26.62
CA GLY A 331 -17.70 -19.23 27.88
C GLY A 331 -19.18 -19.01 28.23
N ILE A 332 -20.00 -18.61 27.26
CA ILE A 332 -21.47 -18.51 27.42
C ILE A 332 -22.07 -19.87 27.77
N LEU A 333 -21.65 -20.95 27.10
CA LEU A 333 -22.12 -22.29 27.39
C LEU A 333 -21.81 -22.71 28.83
N LEU A 334 -20.60 -22.42 29.32
CA LEU A 334 -20.21 -22.70 30.71
C LEU A 334 -20.99 -21.86 31.73
N LEU A 335 -21.29 -20.60 31.40
CA LEU A 335 -22.17 -19.77 32.22
C LEU A 335 -23.58 -20.35 32.31
N LEU A 336 -24.14 -20.81 31.19
CA LEU A 336 -25.46 -21.45 31.15
C LEU A 336 -25.49 -22.75 31.96
N VAL A 337 -24.47 -23.60 31.84
CA VAL A 337 -24.33 -24.82 32.65
C VAL A 337 -24.21 -24.48 34.13
N GLY A 338 -23.37 -23.51 34.49
CA GLY A 338 -23.22 -23.04 35.87
C GLY A 338 -24.52 -22.49 36.45
N GLY A 339 -25.26 -21.68 35.67
CA GLY A 339 -26.57 -21.15 36.04
C GLY A 339 -27.64 -22.23 36.19
N TRP A 340 -27.66 -23.22 35.30
CA TRP A 340 -28.58 -24.35 35.40
C TRP A 340 -28.31 -25.21 36.64
N LEU A 341 -27.03 -25.50 36.93
CA LEU A 341 -26.63 -26.20 38.16
C LEU A 341 -27.01 -25.40 39.42
N TRP A 342 -26.94 -24.07 39.35
CA TRP A 342 -27.35 -23.19 40.44
C TRP A 342 -28.87 -23.21 40.67
N LEU A 343 -29.68 -23.22 39.61
CA LEU A 343 -31.15 -23.30 39.72
C LEU A 343 -31.65 -24.68 40.16
N GLY A 344 -31.02 -25.76 39.69
CA GLY A 344 -31.28 -27.12 40.21
C GLY A 344 -30.81 -27.30 41.66
N SER A 345 -30.27 -26.24 42.28
CA SER A 345 -29.80 -26.23 43.64
C SER A 345 -30.78 -25.67 44.65
N ASP A 346 -32.08 -25.95 44.52
CA ASP A 346 -33.02 -25.54 45.56
C ASP A 346 -32.54 -26.07 46.92
N PRO A 347 -32.45 -25.21 47.95
CA PRO A 347 -32.28 -25.67 49.31
C PRO A 347 -33.51 -26.53 49.61
N GLU A 348 -33.29 -27.74 50.10
CA GLU A 348 -34.35 -28.55 50.69
C GLU A 348 -35.15 -27.61 51.61
N PRO A 349 -36.48 -27.47 51.42
CA PRO A 349 -37.27 -26.61 52.27
C PRO A 349 -36.96 -27.03 53.71
N ALA A 350 -36.51 -26.08 54.53
CA ALA A 350 -36.20 -26.37 55.91
C ALA A 350 -37.44 -27.06 56.49
N HIS A 351 -37.31 -28.33 56.88
CA HIS A 351 -38.34 -28.97 57.66
C HIS A 351 -38.44 -28.15 58.94
N GLU A 352 -39.50 -27.35 59.05
CA GLU A 352 -39.95 -26.81 60.33
C GLU A 352 -40.34 -28.03 61.17
N ASP A 353 -39.43 -28.46 62.04
CA ASP A 353 -39.73 -29.39 63.11
C ASP A 353 -40.67 -28.66 64.08
N ASP A 354 -41.97 -28.98 63.98
CA ASP A 354 -43.02 -28.64 64.97
C ASP A 354 -42.87 -29.44 66.28
#